data_AF-A0A1G3B1F5-F1
#
_entry.id   AF-A0A1G3B1F5-F1
#
_cell.length_a   1.000
_cell.length_b   1.000
_cell.length_c   1.000
_cell.angle_alpha   90.00
_cell.angle_beta   90.00
_cell.angle_gamma   90.00
#
_symmetry.space_group_name_H-M   'P 1'
#
loop_
_entity.id
_entity.type
_entity.pdbx_description
1 polymer ?
#
loop_
_entity_poly.entity_id
_entity_poly.type
_entity_poly.pdbx_seq_one_letter_code
_entity_poly.pdbx_strand_id
1 'polypeptide(L)'
;MNRKGKPVRKCHGCILNLGERCAIYEEPHDKWHHSKCSSYNDQELYRKYLEDLEKHSQKDSKKLRKEAAREHNTEEHHQGMKGKR
;
A
#
# COMPACT_ATOMS: atom_id res chain seq x y z
N MET A 1 13.99 -15.90 -11.40
CA MET A 1 13.52 -14.49 -11.35
C MET A 1 12.05 -14.49 -11.00
N ASN A 2 11.68 -14.03 -9.79
CA ASN A 2 10.29 -14.00 -9.35
C ASN A 2 9.59 -12.83 -10.08
N ARG A 3 8.96 -13.11 -11.22
CA ARG A 3 8.27 -12.11 -12.06
C ARG A 3 6.83 -11.82 -11.60
N LYS A 4 6.37 -12.54 -10.58
CA LYS A 4 5.05 -12.38 -9.99
C LYS A 4 4.86 -10.94 -9.51
N GLY A 5 3.73 -10.32 -9.79
CA GLY A 5 3.45 -8.94 -9.41
C GLY A 5 4.04 -7.88 -10.33
N LYS A 6 5.28 -8.04 -10.80
CA LYS A 6 6.00 -6.92 -11.43
C LYS A 6 5.38 -6.51 -12.78
N PRO A 7 5.05 -5.23 -13.00
CA PRO A 7 4.57 -4.73 -14.27
C PRO A 7 5.65 -4.85 -15.36
N VAL A 8 5.22 -5.10 -16.60
CA VAL A 8 6.15 -5.08 -17.74
C VAL A 8 6.64 -3.65 -18.00
N ARG A 9 7.79 -3.51 -18.66
CA ARG A 9 8.37 -2.20 -19.00
C ARG A 9 7.41 -1.27 -19.77
N LYS A 10 6.49 -1.85 -20.55
CA LYS A 10 5.47 -1.10 -21.32
C LYS A 10 4.32 -0.55 -20.47
N CYS A 11 4.19 -0.95 -19.19
CA CYS A 11 3.21 -0.39 -18.26
C CYS A 11 3.56 1.03 -17.77
N HIS A 12 4.73 1.58 -18.12
CA HIS A 12 5.20 2.86 -17.59
C HIS A 12 4.23 4.04 -17.76
N GLY A 13 3.40 4.04 -18.81
CA GLY A 13 2.37 5.05 -19.06
C GLY A 13 0.94 4.64 -18.67
N CYS A 14 0.76 3.53 -17.94
CA CYS A 14 -0.55 3.02 -17.56
C CYS A 14 -1.01 3.59 -16.21
N ILE A 15 -2.23 4.12 -16.11
CA ILE A 15 -2.81 4.61 -14.84
C ILE A 15 -2.96 3.49 -13.78
N LEU A 16 -3.05 2.23 -14.23
CA LEU A 16 -3.13 1.05 -13.35
C LEU A 16 -1.75 0.54 -12.91
N ASN A 17 -0.66 1.21 -13.29
CA ASN A 17 0.69 0.84 -12.90
C ASN A 17 1.06 1.51 -11.57
N LEU A 18 1.28 0.71 -10.52
CA LEU A 18 1.69 1.17 -9.20
C LEU A 18 3.21 1.08 -8.99
N GLY A 19 3.98 0.92 -10.08
CA GLY A 19 5.44 0.79 -10.07
C GLY A 19 5.91 -0.64 -9.81
N GLU A 20 5.56 -1.19 -8.64
CA GLU A 20 5.95 -2.55 -8.24
C GLU A 20 4.91 -3.61 -8.60
N ARG A 21 3.65 -3.20 -8.80
CA ARG A 21 2.52 -4.07 -9.14
C ARG A 21 1.47 -3.37 -10.01
N CYS A 22 0.56 -4.14 -10.61
CA CYS A 22 -0.64 -3.58 -11.22
C CYS A 22 -1.74 -3.44 -10.15
N ALA A 23 -2.58 -2.42 -10.28
CA ALA A 23 -3.72 -2.20 -9.40
C ALA A 23 -4.77 -3.34 -9.46
N ILE A 24 -4.89 -4.02 -10.60
CA ILE A 24 -5.96 -4.98 -10.88
C ILE A 24 -5.45 -6.43 -10.98
N TYR A 25 -4.26 -6.62 -11.55
CA TYR A 25 -3.74 -7.95 -11.87
C TYR A 25 -2.56 -8.30 -10.98
N GLU A 26 -2.63 -9.47 -10.35
CA GLU A 26 -1.50 -10.04 -9.60
C GLU A 26 -0.34 -10.42 -10.51
N GLU A 27 -0.61 -10.85 -11.74
CA GLU A 27 0.40 -11.18 -12.74
C GLU A 27 0.17 -10.34 -14.01
N PRO A 28 0.75 -9.12 -14.06
CA PRO A 28 0.52 -8.20 -15.18
C PRO A 28 1.01 -8.77 -16.50
N HIS A 29 2.07 -9.58 -16.49
CA HIS A 29 2.69 -10.18 -17.68
C HIS A 29 1.70 -11.03 -18.49
N ASP A 30 0.81 -11.78 -17.83
CA ASP A 30 -0.12 -12.69 -18.49
C ASP A 30 -1.24 -11.95 -19.23
N LYS A 31 -1.43 -10.66 -18.94
CA LYS A 31 -2.41 -9.81 -19.62
C LYS A 31 -1.85 -9.16 -20.88
N TRP A 32 -0.57 -9.36 -21.18
CA TRP A 32 0.04 -8.86 -22.41
C TRP A 32 -0.04 -9.90 -23.52
N HIS A 33 -0.97 -9.71 -24.45
CA HIS A 33 -1.10 -10.52 -25.65
C HIS A 33 -0.75 -9.68 -26.88
N HIS A 34 0.06 -10.22 -27.80
CA HIS A 34 0.56 -9.50 -28.98
C HIS A 34 1.05 -8.07 -28.67
N SER A 35 1.83 -7.92 -27.60
CA SER A 35 2.38 -6.61 -27.18
C SER A 35 1.35 -5.56 -26.73
N LYS A 36 0.11 -5.96 -26.40
CA LYS A 36 -0.93 -5.06 -25.85
C LYS A 36 -1.54 -5.65 -24.58
N CYS A 37 -1.91 -4.77 -23.64
CA CYS A 37 -2.70 -5.14 -22.47
C CYS A 37 -4.15 -4.73 -22.70
N SER A 38 -5.09 -5.62 -22.38
CA SER A 38 -6.53 -5.38 -22.54
C SER A 38 -7.06 -4.20 -21.72
N SER A 39 -6.42 -3.91 -20.59
CA SER A 39 -6.86 -2.89 -19.63
C SER A 39 -5.90 -1.72 -19.53
N TYR A 40 -5.08 -1.50 -20.56
CA TYR A 40 -4.16 -0.38 -20.59
C TYR A 40 -4.93 0.94 -20.53
N ASN A 41 -4.68 1.76 -19.49
CA ASN A 41 -5.37 3.02 -19.26
C ASN A 41 -6.90 2.94 -19.09
N ASP A 42 -7.40 1.82 -18.59
CA ASP A 42 -8.82 1.68 -18.27
C ASP A 42 -9.19 2.47 -17.00
N GLN A 43 -9.91 3.59 -17.19
CA GLN A 43 -10.32 4.48 -16.11
C GLN A 43 -11.38 3.87 -15.19
N GLU A 44 -12.23 2.97 -15.70
CA GLU A 44 -13.27 2.35 -14.88
C GLU A 44 -12.67 1.39 -13.88
N LEU A 45 -11.68 0.60 -14.32
CA LEU A 45 -10.94 -0.28 -13.43
C LEU A 45 -10.15 0.52 -12.39
N TYR A 46 -9.57 1.65 -12.77
CA TYR A 46 -8.84 2.49 -11.82
C TYR A 46 -9.76 3.07 -10.74
N ARG A 47 -10.96 3.53 -11.13
CA ARG A 47 -11.96 4.03 -10.19
C ARG A 47 -12.40 2.94 -9.20
N LYS A 48 -12.69 1.73 -9.68
CA LYS A 48 -13.04 0.59 -8.80
C LYS A 48 -11.92 0.28 -7.80
N TYR A 49 -10.67 0.33 -8.24
CA TYR A 49 -9.52 0.16 -7.34
C TYR A 49 -9.47 1.23 -6.23
N LEU A 50 -9.75 2.49 -6.55
CA LEU A 50 -9.80 3.56 -5.56
C LEU A 50 -10.96 3.36 -4.57
N GLU A 51 -12.13 2.95 -5.04
CA GLU A 51 -13.28 2.64 -4.19
C GLU A 51 -12.98 1.47 -3.23
N ASP A 52 -12.30 0.44 -3.71
CA ASP A 52 -11.89 -0.71 -2.90
C ASP A 52 -10.82 -0.33 -1.86
N LEU A 53 -9.89 0.55 -2.22
CA LEU A 53 -8.91 1.10 -1.28
C LEU A 53 -9.58 1.92 -0.16
N GLU A 54 -10.62 2.69 -0.47
CA GLU A 54 -11.35 3.48 0.52
C GLU A 54 -12.10 2.57 1.51
N LYS A 55 -12.80 1.55 0.97
CA LYS A 55 -13.51 0.54 1.78
C LYS A 55 -12.57 -0.29 2.64
N HIS A 56 -11.40 -0.63 2.11
CA HIS A 56 -10.38 -1.43 2.79
C HIS A 56 -9.15 -0.60 3.13
N SER A 57 -9.38 0.60 3.68
CA SER A 57 -8.34 1.43 4.28
C SER A 57 -7.49 0.56 5.20
N GLN A 58 -6.29 0.19 4.73
CA GLN A 58 -5.34 -0.56 5.52
C GLN A 58 -5.01 0.34 6.70
N LYS A 59 -5.59 0.04 7.86
CA LYS A 59 -5.20 0.66 9.14
C LYS A 59 -3.69 0.54 9.22
N ASP A 60 -3.03 1.66 9.00
CA ASP A 60 -1.59 1.74 8.96
C ASP A 60 -1.13 1.47 10.39
N SER A 61 -0.83 0.20 10.67
CA SER A 61 -0.50 -0.27 12.02
C SER A 61 0.73 0.43 12.57
N LYS A 62 1.53 1.06 11.70
CA LYS A 62 2.60 1.98 12.07
C LYS A 62 2.07 3.32 12.58
N LYS A 63 1.01 3.86 11.99
CA LYS A 63 0.33 5.08 12.45
C LYS A 63 -0.37 4.85 13.79
N LEU A 64 -1.08 3.73 13.94
CA LEU A 64 -1.67 3.31 15.21
C LEU A 64 -0.60 3.14 16.32
N ARG A 65 0.53 2.51 16.00
CA ARG A 65 1.67 2.42 16.94
C ARG A 65 2.24 3.78 17.33
N LYS A 66 2.32 4.72 16.38
CA LYS A 66 2.83 6.07 16.62
C LYS A 66 1.87 6.91 17.46
N GLU A 67 0.57 6.73 17.29
CA GLU A 67 -0.47 7.37 18.10
C GLU A 67 -0.45 6.84 19.54
N ALA A 68 -0.46 5.51 19.72
CA ALA A 68 -0.37 4.90 21.05
C ALA A 68 0.91 5.31 21.82
N ALA A 69 2.04 5.41 21.12
CA ALA A 69 3.29 5.88 21.73
C ALA A 69 3.25 7.37 22.15
N ARG A 70 2.50 8.21 21.44
CA ARG A 70 2.30 9.62 21.83
C ARG A 70 1.44 9.74 23.07
N GLU A 71 0.38 8.93 23.18
CA GLU A 71 -0.47 8.88 24.37
C GLU A 71 0.34 8.45 25.60
N HIS A 72 1.11 7.36 25.50
CA HIS A 72 1.95 6.90 26.61
C HIS A 72 3.10 7.87 26.96
N ASN A 73 3.53 8.75 26.05
CA ASN A 73 4.55 9.75 26.36
C ASN A 73 4.02 10.90 27.24
N THR A 74 2.70 11.04 27.36
CA THR A 74 2.06 12.04 28.23
C THR A 74 1.77 11.54 29.65
N GLU A 75 2.06 10.28 29.95
CA GLU A 75 1.92 9.73 31.29
C GLU A 75 3.08 10.20 32.18
N GLU A 76 2.77 10.75 33.36
CA GLU A 76 3.78 11.10 34.36
C GLU A 76 4.52 9.84 34.84
N HIS A 77 5.76 9.69 34.39
CA HIS A 77 6.65 8.65 34.86
C HIS A 77 7.13 8.97 36.29
N HIS A 78 6.50 8.37 37.31
CA HIS A 78 6.94 8.45 38.72
C HIS A 78 8.24 7.64 39.02
N GLN A 79 9.23 7.66 38.12
CA GLN A 79 10.56 7.08 38.39
C GLN A 79 11.47 8.12 39.04
N GLY A 80 11.29 8.31 40.36
CA GLY A 80 12.12 9.26 41.11
C GLY A 80 12.19 9.09 42.62
N MET A 81 11.41 8.23 43.27
CA MET A 81 11.52 8.06 44.73
C MET A 81 12.56 6.98 45.09
N LYS A 82 13.84 7.31 44.89
CA LYS A 82 14.93 6.61 45.59
C LYS A 82 14.88 7.00 47.07
N GLY A 83 14.87 5.99 47.93
CA GLY A 83 14.56 6.09 49.35
C GLY A 83 15.40 7.10 50.13
N LYS A 84 14.74 7.75 51.10
CA LYS A 84 15.42 8.37 52.24
C LYS A 84 15.60 7.30 53.32
N ARG A 85 16.86 7.02 53.64
CA ARG A 85 17.27 6.43 54.93
C ARG A 85 16.96 7.41 56.05
#